data_AF-A0AAU1WXC4-F1
#
_entry.id   AF-A0AAU1WXC4-F1
#
_cell.length_a   1.000
_cell.length_b   1.000
_cell.length_c   1.000
_cell.angle_alpha   90.00
_cell.angle_beta   90.00
_cell.angle_gamma   90.00
#
_symmetry.space_group_name_H-M   'P 1'
#
loop_
_entity.id
_entity.type
_entity.pdbx_description
1 polymer ?
#
loop_
_entity_poly.entity_id
_entity_poly.type
_entity_poly.pdbx_seq_one_letter_code
_entity_poly.pdbx_strand_id
1 'polypeptide(L)'
;MTPAAASAAAHPGFLSPSGIEIAFVLVGLVTLGAALVTVTTRQLVHAALWLVVALGGLAVEYLLLTAEFIAWVQVLIYVGSVVVLLLFGLMLTRAPIGRSPDADSENRPVALAVAVAAAAALVWVVVDAFRTTWIDLDGPAQGSTAATGTFLFRHWVLPFEALSVLLLAALVGAIVLSRRDPEHRFALPAARRTPGGRTPGSGRTRTGTPEAAGDRAPTGTRTPTAARATGRTRAGHDSAGAPSAGPTAPGAGHGPDAPEEGKS
;
A
#
# COMPACT_ATOMS: atom_id res chain seq x y z
N MET A 1 13.33 15.52 -68.47
CA MET A 1 14.11 14.59 -67.62
C MET A 1 13.65 14.79 -66.19
N THR A 2 12.85 13.86 -65.67
CA THR A 2 12.27 13.85 -64.33
C THR A 2 13.26 13.28 -63.30
N PRO A 3 13.61 13.98 -62.22
CA PRO A 3 14.32 13.38 -61.09
C PRO A 3 13.29 12.76 -60.14
N ALA A 4 12.77 11.58 -60.49
CA ALA A 4 11.78 10.85 -59.69
C ALA A 4 12.26 9.44 -59.29
N ALA A 5 13.57 9.22 -59.21
CA ALA A 5 14.14 7.88 -59.02
C ALA A 5 15.33 7.83 -58.04
N ALA A 6 15.32 8.63 -56.96
CA ALA A 6 16.45 8.66 -56.01
C ALA A 6 16.09 8.64 -54.50
N SER A 7 14.87 8.25 -54.11
CA SER A 7 14.54 8.10 -52.68
C SER A 7 13.70 6.86 -52.36
N ALA A 8 14.02 5.73 -52.98
CA ALA A 8 13.71 4.44 -52.37
C ALA A 8 14.92 4.07 -51.49
N ALA A 9 15.17 4.88 -50.45
CA ALA A 9 16.13 4.50 -49.43
C ALA A 9 15.60 3.21 -48.80
N ALA A 10 16.40 2.15 -48.88
CA ALA A 10 16.09 0.86 -48.30
C ALA A 10 15.84 1.06 -46.80
N HIS A 11 14.58 1.02 -46.38
CA HIS A 11 14.25 0.93 -44.98
C HIS A 11 14.86 -0.38 -44.47
N PRO A 12 15.80 -0.34 -43.51
CA PRO A 12 16.35 -1.57 -42.94
C PRO A 12 15.17 -2.41 -42.47
N GLY A 13 15.00 -3.60 -43.07
CA GLY A 13 13.92 -4.49 -42.69
C GLY A 13 14.08 -4.88 -41.22
N PHE A 14 12.99 -5.29 -40.58
CA PHE A 14 12.95 -5.80 -39.19
C PHE A 14 14.01 -6.89 -38.88
N LEU A 15 14.59 -7.49 -39.92
CA LEU A 15 15.62 -8.54 -39.86
C LEU A 15 17.06 -8.00 -39.71
N SER A 16 17.30 -6.68 -39.83
CA SER A 16 18.60 -6.03 -39.59
C SER A 16 18.46 -4.90 -38.55
N PRO A 17 18.14 -5.23 -37.29
CA PRO A 17 17.87 -4.22 -36.27
C PRO A 17 19.12 -3.39 -35.96
N SER A 18 18.94 -2.08 -35.85
CA SER A 18 20.01 -1.18 -35.41
C SER A 18 20.35 -1.41 -33.93
N GLY A 19 21.57 -1.06 -33.51
CA GLY A 19 21.96 -1.21 -32.09
C GLY A 19 21.05 -0.43 -31.12
N ILE A 20 20.50 0.69 -31.59
CA ILE A 20 19.55 1.53 -30.84
C ILE A 20 18.20 0.82 -30.68
N GLU A 21 17.68 0.16 -31.73
CA GLU A 21 16.44 -0.62 -31.64
C GLU A 21 16.58 -1.79 -30.66
N ILE A 22 17.71 -2.49 -30.70
CA ILE A 22 17.98 -3.59 -29.76
C ILE A 22 18.03 -3.05 -28.33
N ALA A 23 18.76 -1.95 -28.10
CA ALA A 23 18.84 -1.31 -26.79
C ALA A 23 17.46 -0.85 -26.32
N PHE A 24 16.65 -0.24 -27.19
CA PHE A 24 15.30 0.22 -26.89
C PHE A 24 14.39 -0.93 -26.46
N VAL A 25 14.39 -2.05 -27.20
CA VAL A 25 13.59 -3.23 -26.84
C VAL A 25 14.08 -3.85 -25.54
N LEU A 26 15.40 -3.99 -25.34
CA LEU A 26 15.95 -4.56 -24.12
C LEU A 26 15.61 -3.71 -22.89
N VAL A 27 15.81 -2.40 -22.97
CA VAL A 27 15.45 -1.46 -21.89
C VAL A 27 13.93 -1.53 -21.66
N GLY A 28 13.12 -1.51 -22.72
CA GLY A 28 11.67 -1.66 -22.63
C GLY A 28 11.21 -2.93 -21.92
N LEU A 29 11.84 -4.07 -22.19
CA LEU A 29 11.56 -5.33 -21.50
C LEU A 29 11.94 -5.26 -20.02
N VAL A 30 13.08 -4.64 -19.69
CA VAL A 30 13.49 -4.42 -18.30
C VAL A 30 12.52 -3.47 -17.59
N THR A 31 12.12 -2.37 -18.22
CA THR A 31 11.14 -1.40 -17.73
C THR A 31 9.80 -2.08 -17.43
N LEU A 32 9.29 -2.88 -18.38
CA LEU A 32 8.04 -3.62 -18.24
C LEU A 32 8.13 -4.67 -17.13
N GLY A 33 9.24 -5.40 -17.05
CA GLY A 33 9.51 -6.34 -15.97
C GLY A 33 9.54 -5.67 -14.61
N ALA A 34 10.24 -4.54 -14.48
CA ALA A 34 10.29 -3.75 -13.26
C ALA A 34 8.92 -3.21 -12.85
N ALA A 35 8.10 -2.75 -13.81
CA ALA A 35 6.73 -2.32 -13.56
C ALA A 35 5.85 -3.47 -13.07
N LEU A 36 5.98 -4.66 -13.66
CA LEU A 36 5.25 -5.85 -13.22
C LEU A 36 5.67 -6.27 -11.81
N VAL A 37 6.97 -6.28 -11.51
CA VAL A 37 7.48 -6.59 -10.16
C VAL A 37 7.02 -5.54 -9.16
N THR A 38 6.96 -4.26 -9.53
CA THR A 38 6.45 -3.17 -8.68
C THR A 38 5.04 -3.45 -8.18
N VAL A 39 4.13 -3.87 -9.06
CA VAL A 39 2.72 -4.09 -8.70
C VAL A 39 2.44 -5.47 -8.11
N THR A 40 3.29 -6.46 -8.38
CA THR A 40 3.14 -7.83 -7.84
C THR A 40 3.85 -8.04 -6.51
N THR A 41 4.85 -7.19 -6.21
CA THR A 41 5.61 -7.27 -4.97
C THR A 41 4.74 -6.90 -3.77
N ARG A 42 4.74 -7.77 -2.76
CA ARG A 42 3.96 -7.57 -1.53
C ARG A 42 4.63 -6.68 -0.50
N GLN A 43 5.92 -6.40 -0.65
CA GLN A 43 6.68 -5.50 0.24
C GLN A 43 6.74 -4.09 -0.35
N LEU A 44 6.10 -3.13 0.32
CA LEU A 44 5.94 -1.75 -0.17
C LEU A 44 7.27 -1.05 -0.51
N VAL A 45 8.32 -1.27 0.30
CA VAL A 45 9.65 -0.69 0.04
C VAL A 45 10.27 -1.28 -1.23
N HIS A 46 10.19 -2.60 -1.42
CA HIS A 46 10.71 -3.24 -2.62
C HIS A 46 9.91 -2.82 -3.86
N ALA A 47 8.58 -2.73 -3.75
CA ALA A 47 7.73 -2.20 -4.82
C ALA A 47 8.18 -0.79 -5.23
N ALA A 48 8.42 0.10 -4.26
CA ALA A 48 8.90 1.45 -4.55
C ALA A 48 10.32 1.49 -5.14
N LEU A 49 11.22 0.56 -4.77
CA LEU A 49 12.55 0.44 -5.41
C LEU A 49 12.45 -0.06 -6.86
N TRP A 50 11.58 -1.03 -7.14
CA TRP A 50 11.31 -1.47 -8.51
C TRP A 50 10.65 -0.37 -9.35
N LEU A 51 9.87 0.52 -8.73
CA LEU A 51 9.32 1.70 -9.39
C LEU A 51 10.43 2.67 -9.84
N VAL A 52 11.50 2.83 -9.04
CA VAL A 52 12.69 3.61 -9.46
C VAL A 52 13.31 3.00 -10.72
N VAL A 53 13.45 1.69 -10.77
CA VAL A 53 14.01 0.99 -11.94
C VAL A 53 13.11 1.20 -13.18
N ALA A 54 11.78 1.09 -13.03
CA ALA A 54 10.85 1.33 -14.12
C ALA A 54 10.91 2.80 -14.63
N LEU A 55 10.90 3.78 -13.73
CA LEU A 55 10.94 5.20 -14.11
C LEU A 55 12.31 5.62 -14.67
N GLY A 56 13.40 5.00 -14.20
CA GLY A 56 14.73 5.16 -14.76
C GLY A 56 14.86 4.53 -16.14
N GLY A 57 14.26 3.36 -16.35
CA GLY A 57 14.14 2.72 -17.66
C GLY A 57 13.41 3.60 -18.68
N LEU A 58 12.29 4.22 -18.29
CA LEU A 58 11.60 5.23 -19.10
C LEU A 58 12.48 6.44 -19.44
N ALA A 59 13.32 6.91 -18.51
CA ALA A 59 14.25 7.99 -18.80
C ALA A 59 15.29 7.59 -19.87
N VAL A 60 15.77 6.34 -19.83
CA VAL A 60 16.67 5.80 -20.87
C VAL A 60 15.94 5.66 -22.21
N GLU A 61 14.69 5.19 -22.22
CA GLU A 61 13.86 5.15 -23.44
C GLU A 61 13.67 6.54 -24.04
N TYR A 62 13.44 7.58 -23.23
CA TYR A 62 13.37 8.95 -23.72
C TYR A 62 14.69 9.42 -24.35
N LEU A 63 15.84 9.07 -23.78
CA LEU A 63 17.14 9.39 -24.41
C LEU A 63 17.32 8.67 -25.75
N LEU A 64 16.93 7.38 -25.82
CA LEU A 64 16.99 6.60 -27.06
C LEU A 64 16.07 7.18 -28.15
N LEU A 65 14.96 7.81 -27.75
CA LEU A 65 14.04 8.52 -28.64
C LEU A 65 14.42 9.98 -28.89
N THR A 66 15.63 10.41 -28.55
CA THR A 66 16.13 11.80 -28.71
C THR A 66 15.35 12.86 -27.92
N ALA A 67 14.60 12.44 -26.89
CA ALA A 67 13.82 13.29 -25.99
C ALA A 67 14.63 13.70 -24.74
N GLU A 68 15.77 14.36 -24.95
CA GLU A 68 16.75 14.66 -23.89
C GLU A 68 16.16 15.47 -22.73
N PHE A 69 15.48 16.58 -23.02
CA PHE A 69 14.93 17.43 -21.96
C PHE A 69 13.94 16.65 -21.07
N ILE A 70 13.08 15.85 -21.69
CA ILE A 70 12.08 15.03 -20.99
C ILE A 70 12.75 13.92 -20.18
N ALA A 71 13.82 13.30 -20.68
CA ALA A 71 14.59 12.32 -19.94
C ALA A 71 15.18 12.90 -18.64
N TRP A 72 15.77 14.10 -18.70
CA TRP A 72 16.29 14.76 -17.49
C TRP A 72 15.18 15.13 -16.52
N VAL A 73 14.07 15.68 -17.01
CA VAL A 73 12.90 15.97 -16.18
C VAL A 73 12.36 14.70 -15.51
N GLN A 74 12.36 13.56 -16.22
CA GLN A 74 11.96 12.26 -15.70
C GLN A 74 12.79 11.86 -14.48
N VAL A 75 14.11 11.99 -14.57
CA VAL A 75 15.02 11.67 -13.47
C VAL A 75 14.86 12.66 -12.32
N LEU A 76 14.82 13.97 -12.59
CA LEU A 76 14.78 14.99 -11.54
C LEU A 76 13.46 14.96 -10.74
N ILE A 77 12.33 14.86 -11.44
CA ILE A 77 11.01 14.97 -10.80
C ILE A 77 10.52 13.62 -10.32
N TYR A 78 10.46 12.60 -11.19
CA TYR A 78 9.85 11.33 -10.82
C TYR A 78 10.77 10.52 -9.93
N VAL A 79 12.00 10.26 -10.37
CA VAL A 79 12.96 9.49 -9.57
C VAL A 79 13.46 10.31 -8.37
N GLY A 80 13.85 11.57 -8.60
CA GLY A 80 14.50 12.40 -7.58
C GLY A 80 13.57 12.95 -6.50
N SER A 81 12.34 13.36 -6.86
CA SER A 81 11.44 14.04 -5.93
C SER A 81 10.26 13.17 -5.52
N VAL A 82 9.48 12.67 -6.48
CA VAL A 82 8.21 11.97 -6.23
C VAL A 82 8.45 10.63 -5.54
N VAL A 83 9.33 9.78 -6.09
CA VAL A 83 9.59 8.45 -5.50
C VAL A 83 10.32 8.57 -4.17
N VAL A 84 11.25 9.52 -4.03
CA VAL A 84 11.92 9.78 -2.75
C VAL A 84 10.91 10.21 -1.68
N LEU A 85 10.00 11.15 -2.01
CA LEU A 85 8.94 11.56 -1.09
C LEU A 85 8.00 10.40 -0.74
N LEU A 86 7.64 9.57 -1.72
CA LEU A 86 6.85 8.36 -1.51
C LEU A 86 7.57 7.40 -0.54
N LEU A 87 8.85 7.13 -0.76
CA LEU A 87 9.66 6.27 0.11
C LEU A 87 9.72 6.81 1.55
N PHE A 88 9.99 8.11 1.72
CA PHE A 88 9.97 8.74 3.03
C PHE A 88 8.60 8.62 3.71
N GLY A 89 7.51 8.88 2.98
CA GLY A 89 6.15 8.74 3.50
C GLY A 89 5.80 7.30 3.90
N LEU A 90 6.17 6.32 3.07
CA LEU A 90 5.98 4.90 3.35
C LEU A 90 6.79 4.44 4.57
N MET A 91 8.04 4.90 4.71
CA MET A 91 8.87 4.57 5.86
C MET A 91 8.34 5.19 7.16
N LEU A 92 7.87 6.45 7.11
CA LEU A 92 7.31 7.14 8.29
C LEU A 92 5.98 6.54 8.77
N THR A 93 5.18 6.00 7.86
CA THR A 93 3.85 5.43 8.18
C THR A 93 3.91 4.00 8.73
N ARG A 94 5.12 3.47 8.97
CA ARG A 94 5.34 2.10 9.45
C ARG A 94 4.61 1.07 8.58
N ALA A 95 4.67 1.30 7.25
CA ALA A 95 4.10 0.44 6.22
C ALA A 95 4.34 -1.05 6.57
N PRO A 96 3.29 -1.90 6.58
CA PRO A 96 3.42 -3.30 6.99
C PRO A 96 4.59 -4.00 6.27
N ILE A 97 5.62 -4.37 7.03
CA ILE A 97 6.78 -5.11 6.54
C ILE A 97 6.40 -6.59 6.58
N GLY A 98 5.52 -7.03 5.68
CA GLY A 98 5.06 -8.43 5.67
C GLY A 98 3.79 -8.69 4.86
N ARG A 99 3.35 -9.95 4.85
CA ARG A 99 2.08 -10.35 4.20
C ARG A 99 0.93 -9.70 4.97
N SER A 100 0.17 -8.81 4.32
CA SER A 100 -1.12 -8.36 4.84
C SER A 100 -2.22 -9.25 4.25
N PRO A 101 -2.91 -10.08 5.05
CA PRO A 101 -4.04 -10.88 4.59
C PRO A 101 -5.19 -10.03 4.04
N ASP A 102 -5.32 -8.78 4.51
CA ASP A 102 -6.38 -7.83 4.11
C ASP A 102 -6.12 -7.11 2.79
N ALA A 103 -4.93 -7.25 2.18
CA ALA A 103 -4.61 -6.64 0.89
C ALA A 103 -5.05 -7.51 -0.31
N ASP A 104 -5.63 -8.67 -0.04
CA ASP A 104 -6.05 -9.64 -1.04
C ASP A 104 -7.57 -9.57 -1.19
N SER A 105 -8.05 -9.14 -2.36
CA SER A 105 -9.49 -9.09 -2.64
C SER A 105 -9.93 -10.33 -3.43
N GLU A 106 -11.12 -10.83 -3.12
CA GLU A 106 -11.73 -11.94 -3.86
C GLU A 106 -11.99 -11.58 -5.34
N ASN A 107 -11.98 -10.29 -5.66
CA ASN A 107 -12.14 -9.74 -7.01
C ASN A 107 -10.86 -9.76 -7.86
N ARG A 108 -9.72 -10.26 -7.35
CA ARG A 108 -8.47 -10.37 -8.13
C ARG A 108 -8.60 -11.00 -9.53
N PRO A 109 -9.33 -12.11 -9.75
CA PRO A 109 -9.46 -12.67 -11.10
C PRO A 109 -10.23 -11.74 -12.05
N VAL A 110 -11.24 -11.03 -11.54
CA VAL A 110 -11.98 -10.02 -12.33
C VAL A 110 -11.08 -8.83 -12.65
N ALA A 111 -10.33 -8.32 -11.67
CA ALA A 111 -9.38 -7.24 -11.88
C ALA A 111 -8.29 -7.62 -12.90
N LEU A 112 -7.78 -8.85 -12.84
CA LEU A 112 -6.83 -9.37 -13.82
C LEU A 112 -7.45 -9.46 -15.22
N ALA A 113 -8.68 -9.97 -15.33
CA ALA A 113 -9.38 -10.05 -16.61
C ALA A 113 -9.58 -8.66 -17.23
N VAL A 114 -9.97 -7.67 -16.43
CA VAL A 114 -10.10 -6.27 -16.88
C VAL A 114 -8.76 -5.68 -17.28
N ALA A 115 -7.70 -5.91 -16.50
CA ALA A 115 -6.35 -5.42 -16.82
C ALA A 115 -5.81 -6.01 -18.13
N VAL A 116 -5.99 -7.32 -18.34
CA VAL A 116 -5.58 -8.00 -19.58
C VAL A 116 -6.42 -7.53 -20.77
N ALA A 117 -7.73 -7.38 -20.61
CA ALA A 117 -8.60 -6.86 -21.66
C ALA A 117 -8.23 -5.43 -22.04
N ALA A 118 -7.97 -4.56 -21.07
CA ALA A 118 -7.53 -3.18 -21.29
C ALA A 118 -6.15 -3.12 -21.97
N ALA A 119 -5.19 -3.94 -21.52
CA ALA A 119 -3.88 -4.03 -22.13
C ALA A 119 -3.95 -4.52 -23.58
N ALA A 120 -4.74 -5.58 -23.85
CA ALA A 120 -4.94 -6.10 -25.19
C ALA A 120 -5.61 -5.09 -26.12
N ALA A 121 -6.63 -4.37 -25.62
CA ALA A 121 -7.28 -3.29 -26.36
C ALA A 121 -6.30 -2.15 -26.68
N LEU A 122 -5.48 -1.74 -25.70
CA LEU A 122 -4.47 -0.70 -25.89
C LEU A 122 -3.41 -1.12 -26.92
N VAL A 123 -2.88 -2.35 -26.81
CA VAL A 123 -1.91 -2.89 -27.77
C VAL A 123 -2.53 -2.96 -29.16
N TRP A 124 -3.78 -3.41 -29.29
CA TRP A 124 -4.46 -3.47 -30.58
C TRP A 124 -4.61 -2.08 -31.20
N VAL A 125 -5.09 -1.09 -30.44
CA VAL A 125 -5.25 0.29 -30.93
C VAL A 125 -3.91 0.90 -31.34
N VAL A 126 -2.85 0.71 -30.54
CA VAL A 126 -1.52 1.23 -30.84
C VAL A 126 -0.95 0.58 -32.10
N VAL A 127 -1.04 -0.75 -32.22
CA VAL A 127 -0.56 -1.46 -33.42
C VAL A 127 -1.35 -1.03 -34.64
N ASP A 128 -2.68 -0.94 -34.55
CA ASP A 128 -3.50 -0.50 -35.69
C ASP A 128 -3.17 0.94 -36.13
N ALA A 129 -3.01 1.85 -35.17
CA ALA A 129 -2.71 3.26 -35.43
C ALA A 129 -1.28 3.51 -35.96
N PHE A 130 -0.29 2.73 -35.52
CA PHE A 130 1.12 3.01 -35.78
C PHE A 130 1.86 1.97 -36.62
N ARG A 131 1.22 0.87 -37.06
CA ARG A 131 1.86 -0.18 -37.88
C ARG A 131 2.52 0.30 -39.17
N THR A 132 2.11 1.45 -39.71
CA THR A 132 2.69 2.05 -40.93
C THR A 132 3.57 3.27 -40.65
N THR A 133 3.73 3.64 -39.38
CA THR A 133 4.42 4.86 -38.97
C THR A 133 5.85 4.51 -38.57
N TRP A 134 6.82 5.21 -39.17
CA TRP A 134 8.23 5.08 -38.85
C TRP A 134 8.73 6.37 -38.21
N ILE A 135 9.47 6.24 -37.11
CA ILE A 135 10.07 7.38 -36.41
C ILE A 135 11.46 7.59 -37.03
N ASP A 136 11.68 8.79 -37.58
CA ASP A 136 12.98 9.22 -38.08
C ASP A 136 13.80 9.80 -36.93
N LEU A 137 14.87 9.10 -36.55
CA LEU A 137 15.79 9.50 -35.49
C LEU A 137 16.99 10.32 -36.01
N ASP A 138 17.17 10.40 -37.33
CA ASP A 138 18.28 11.14 -37.96
C ASP A 138 17.93 12.62 -38.21
N GLY A 139 16.68 13.00 -37.97
CA GLY A 139 16.20 14.37 -38.05
C GLY A 139 16.72 15.29 -36.92
N PRO A 140 16.43 16.60 -36.98
CA PRO A 140 16.80 17.54 -35.92
C PRO A 140 16.26 17.09 -34.57
N ALA A 141 17.08 17.15 -33.51
CA ALA A 141 16.69 16.77 -32.15
C ALA A 141 15.47 17.58 -31.67
N GLN A 142 14.28 17.01 -31.81
CA GLN A 142 13.02 17.67 -31.48
C GLN A 142 12.81 17.81 -29.96
N GLY A 143 13.51 17.01 -29.17
CA GLY A 143 13.46 17.00 -27.70
C GLY A 143 14.45 17.94 -27.00
N SER A 144 15.05 18.90 -27.72
CA SER A 144 16.00 19.84 -27.12
C SER A 144 15.32 20.85 -26.19
N THR A 145 16.04 21.29 -25.16
CA THR A 145 15.55 22.30 -24.19
C THR A 145 15.09 23.58 -24.87
N ALA A 146 15.79 24.03 -25.92
CA ALA A 146 15.44 25.24 -26.67
C ALA A 146 14.11 25.10 -27.42
N ALA A 147 13.89 23.94 -28.07
CA ALA A 147 12.64 23.63 -28.77
C ALA A 147 11.48 23.55 -27.77
N THR A 148 11.64 22.82 -26.67
CA THR A 148 10.62 22.69 -25.63
C THR A 148 10.27 24.04 -25.00
N GLY A 149 11.27 24.86 -24.66
CA GLY A 149 11.05 26.20 -24.10
C GLY A 149 10.28 27.11 -25.05
N THR A 150 10.59 27.06 -26.35
CA THR A 150 9.87 27.85 -27.38
C THR A 150 8.41 27.43 -27.47
N PHE A 151 8.11 26.12 -27.48
CA PHE A 151 6.74 25.63 -27.48
C PHE A 151 5.98 26.00 -26.19
N LEU A 152 6.63 25.84 -25.03
CA LEU A 152 6.01 26.09 -23.73
C LEU A 152 5.57 27.55 -23.58
N PHE A 153 6.46 28.49 -23.92
CA PHE A 153 6.20 29.92 -23.70
C PHE A 153 5.56 30.65 -24.88
N ARG A 154 5.38 30.00 -26.04
CA ARG A 154 4.65 30.61 -27.17
C ARG A 154 3.30 29.98 -27.44
N HIS A 155 3.21 28.66 -27.37
CA HIS A 155 2.00 27.93 -27.73
C HIS A 155 1.22 27.46 -26.50
N TRP A 156 1.92 27.12 -25.41
CA TRP A 156 1.34 26.51 -24.20
C TRP A 156 1.32 27.45 -22.99
N VAL A 157 1.23 28.77 -23.22
CA VAL A 157 1.25 29.78 -22.15
C VAL A 157 0.10 29.60 -21.15
N LEU A 158 -1.11 29.39 -21.64
CA LEU A 158 -2.28 29.23 -20.77
C LEU A 158 -2.20 27.97 -19.89
N PRO A 159 -1.85 26.78 -20.43
CA PRO A 159 -1.61 25.61 -19.58
C PRO A 159 -0.44 25.78 -18.61
N PHE A 160 0.64 26.47 -19.00
CA PHE A 160 1.74 26.78 -18.10
C PHE A 160 1.28 27.64 -16.90
N GLU A 161 0.49 28.68 -17.15
CA GLU A 161 -0.05 29.54 -16.10
C GLU A 161 -1.01 28.77 -15.18
N ALA A 162 -1.91 27.95 -15.75
CA ALA A 162 -2.79 27.09 -14.97
C ALA A 162 -2.02 26.09 -14.09
N LEU A 163 -0.94 25.49 -14.59
CA LEU A 163 -0.06 24.61 -13.81
C LEU A 163 0.64 25.38 -12.67
N SER A 164 1.04 26.63 -12.88
CA SER A 164 1.66 27.43 -11.82
C SER A 164 0.70 27.70 -10.65
N VAL A 165 -0.56 28.00 -10.95
CA VAL A 165 -1.62 28.18 -9.96
C VAL A 165 -1.95 26.85 -9.28
N LEU A 166 -1.99 25.75 -10.03
CA LEU A 166 -2.19 24.41 -9.49
C LEU A 166 -1.08 24.02 -8.49
N LEU A 167 0.18 24.31 -8.82
CA LEU A 167 1.32 24.03 -7.93
C LEU A 167 1.28 24.90 -6.68
N LEU A 168 0.91 26.18 -6.81
CA LEU A 168 0.70 27.07 -5.66
C LEU A 168 -0.42 26.52 -4.76
N ALA A 169 -1.56 26.13 -5.34
CA ALA A 169 -2.67 25.57 -4.61
C ALA A 169 -2.30 24.25 -3.91
N ALA A 170 -1.52 23.38 -4.58
CA ALA A 170 -1.02 22.15 -3.99
C ALA A 170 -0.09 22.40 -2.81
N LEU A 171 0.82 23.39 -2.91
CA LEU A 171 1.70 23.79 -1.80
C LEU A 171 0.90 24.31 -0.61
N VAL A 172 -0.04 25.23 -0.84
CA VAL A 172 -0.90 25.76 0.23
C VAL A 172 -1.73 24.63 0.85
N GLY A 173 -2.31 23.75 0.03
CA GLY A 173 -3.08 22.59 0.49
C GLY A 173 -2.25 21.64 1.36
N ALA A 174 -1.02 21.32 0.95
CA ALA A 174 -0.11 20.48 1.73
C ALA A 174 0.27 21.14 3.07
N ILE A 175 0.53 22.45 3.09
CA ILE A 175 0.84 23.20 4.32
C ILE A 175 -0.36 23.17 5.27
N VAL A 176 -1.56 23.51 4.79
CA VAL A 176 -2.78 23.53 5.60
C VAL A 176 -3.07 22.14 6.17
N LEU A 177 -2.95 21.08 5.37
CA LEU A 177 -3.15 19.70 5.81
C LEU A 177 -2.10 19.24 6.84
N SER A 178 -0.86 19.71 6.72
CA SER A 178 0.22 19.36 7.65
C SER A 178 0.13 20.08 9.00
N ARG A 179 -0.67 21.15 9.11
CA ARG A 179 -0.85 21.87 10.38
C ARG A 179 -1.75 21.02 11.30
N ARG A 180 -1.24 20.71 12.49
CA ARG A 180 -2.02 20.05 13.55
C ARG A 180 -2.64 21.12 14.45
N ASP A 181 -3.94 21.05 14.68
CA ASP A 181 -4.64 21.93 15.61
C ASP A 181 -4.28 21.55 17.06
N PRO A 182 -3.79 22.50 17.90
CA PRO A 182 -3.47 22.23 19.30
C PRO A 182 -4.69 21.97 20.21
N GLU A 183 -5.91 22.08 19.68
CA GLU A 183 -7.11 22.25 20.50
C GLU A 183 -7.90 20.97 20.73
N HIS A 184 -7.38 20.03 21.53
CA HIS A 184 -8.24 19.08 22.30
C HIS A 184 -7.57 18.55 23.58
N ARG A 185 -6.53 19.20 24.11
CA ARG A 185 -5.85 18.78 25.35
C ARG A 185 -6.34 19.48 26.63
N PHE A 186 -7.34 20.36 26.55
CA PHE A 186 -7.84 21.13 27.70
C PHE A 186 -9.33 20.98 28.02
N ALA A 187 -10.05 20.03 27.40
CA ALA A 187 -11.34 19.60 27.91
C ALA A 187 -11.12 18.56 29.03
N LEU A 188 -10.51 19.01 30.13
CA LEU A 188 -10.53 18.25 31.37
C LEU A 188 -11.99 18.06 31.76
N PRO A 189 -12.47 16.81 31.97
CA PRO A 189 -13.75 16.59 32.59
C PRO A 189 -13.72 17.30 33.93
N ALA A 190 -14.52 18.37 34.08
CA ALA A 190 -14.78 18.97 35.36
C ALA A 190 -15.27 17.85 36.27
N ALA A 191 -14.40 17.42 37.17
CA ALA A 191 -14.63 16.32 38.07
C ALA A 191 -15.98 16.55 38.75
N ARG A 192 -16.91 15.60 38.54
CA ARG A 192 -18.13 15.48 39.35
C ARG A 192 -17.70 15.47 40.81
N ARG A 193 -17.83 16.62 41.48
CA ARG A 193 -17.87 16.67 42.93
C ARG A 193 -19.17 15.99 43.34
N THR A 194 -19.07 14.75 43.80
CA THR A 194 -20.15 14.05 44.49
C THR A 194 -20.53 14.86 45.74
N PRO A 195 -21.77 15.38 45.87
CA PRO A 195 -22.23 15.93 47.14
C PRO A 195 -22.59 14.76 48.05
N GLY A 196 -21.63 14.34 48.88
CA GLY A 196 -21.75 13.15 49.71
C GLY A 196 -21.07 13.32 51.06
N GLY A 197 -21.49 14.32 51.83
CA GLY A 197 -21.05 14.53 53.20
C GLY A 197 -22.21 15.07 54.04
N ARG A 198 -23.06 14.17 54.52
CA ARG A 198 -24.04 14.49 55.57
C ARG A 198 -23.28 14.71 56.88
N THR A 199 -23.52 15.87 57.49
CA THR A 199 -23.06 16.31 58.80
C THR A 199 -23.52 15.34 59.90
N PRO A 200 -22.64 14.84 60.79
CA PRO A 200 -23.07 14.20 62.03
C PRO A 200 -23.56 15.27 63.01
N GLY A 201 -24.81 15.11 63.45
CA GLY A 201 -25.47 15.98 64.41
C GLY A 201 -24.76 15.99 65.77
N SER A 202 -24.65 17.18 66.32
CA SER A 202 -24.36 17.42 67.73
C SER A 202 -25.56 16.96 68.57
N GLY A 203 -25.39 15.87 69.30
CA GLY A 203 -26.35 15.32 70.26
C GLY A 203 -25.66 15.05 71.59
N ARG A 204 -25.98 15.86 72.60
CA ARG A 204 -25.56 15.73 73.99
C ARG A 204 -26.21 14.50 74.64
N THR A 205 -25.54 13.92 75.65
CA THR A 205 -26.06 13.42 76.96
C THR A 205 -25.61 11.99 77.35
N ARG A 206 -24.55 11.94 78.19
CA ARG A 206 -24.47 11.37 79.56
C ARG A 206 -24.78 9.87 79.86
N THR A 207 -23.75 9.23 80.46
CA THR A 207 -23.73 8.29 81.63
C THR A 207 -24.41 6.91 81.59
N GLY A 208 -23.63 5.87 81.94
CA GLY A 208 -24.10 4.69 82.69
C GLY A 208 -23.42 3.34 82.35
N THR A 209 -22.47 2.94 83.21
CA THR A 209 -22.05 1.62 83.78
C THR A 209 -22.47 0.26 83.14
N PRO A 210 -21.63 -0.81 83.21
CA PRO A 210 -21.83 -2.08 82.50
C PRO A 210 -22.55 -3.15 83.31
N GLU A 211 -23.26 -4.07 82.64
CA GLU A 211 -23.85 -5.27 83.25
C GLU A 211 -23.73 -6.50 82.33
N ALA A 212 -23.42 -7.62 82.97
CA ALA A 212 -23.07 -8.91 82.39
C ALA A 212 -24.29 -9.84 82.20
N ALA A 213 -24.01 -11.10 81.82
CA ALA A 213 -24.90 -12.25 81.65
C ALA A 213 -25.63 -12.28 80.29
N GLY A 214 -25.76 -13.38 79.57
CA GLY A 214 -25.50 -14.78 79.89
C GLY A 214 -26.43 -15.62 79.02
N ASP A 215 -25.87 -16.66 78.41
CA ASP A 215 -26.48 -17.96 78.14
C ASP A 215 -27.61 -18.13 77.09
N ARG A 216 -27.48 -19.27 76.37
CA ARG A 216 -28.47 -20.11 75.66
C ARG A 216 -28.67 -19.98 74.15
N ALA A 217 -28.41 -21.13 73.52
CA ALA A 217 -28.77 -21.60 72.19
C ALA A 217 -30.21 -22.24 72.20
N PRO A 218 -30.60 -23.09 71.22
CA PRO A 218 -30.95 -22.76 69.83
C PRO A 218 -32.33 -23.36 69.41
N THR A 219 -33.08 -22.73 68.51
CA THR A 219 -34.19 -23.37 67.75
C THR A 219 -34.54 -22.42 66.60
N GLY A 220 -34.50 -22.74 65.31
CA GLY A 220 -35.01 -23.91 64.61
C GLY A 220 -36.36 -23.55 64.00
N THR A 221 -36.42 -23.04 62.76
CA THR A 221 -37.64 -23.05 61.93
C THR A 221 -37.32 -22.86 60.45
N ARG A 222 -38.02 -23.69 59.66
CA ARG A 222 -37.91 -23.90 58.21
C ARG A 222 -38.62 -22.79 57.42
N THR A 223 -38.30 -22.79 56.12
CA THR A 223 -39.13 -22.40 54.96
C THR A 223 -38.88 -21.01 54.36
N PRO A 224 -38.49 -20.95 53.08
CA PRO A 224 -38.92 -19.89 52.18
C PRO A 224 -39.97 -20.44 51.21
N THR A 225 -41.20 -19.93 51.34
CA THR A 225 -42.29 -20.09 50.38
C THR A 225 -42.07 -19.13 49.20
N ALA A 226 -42.02 -19.74 48.02
CA ALA A 226 -42.53 -19.33 46.71
C ALA A 226 -42.41 -17.88 46.19
N ALA A 227 -42.03 -17.83 44.90
CA ALA A 227 -42.62 -17.05 43.78
C ALA A 227 -41.56 -16.17 43.10
N ARG A 228 -41.45 -16.07 41.76
CA ARG A 228 -42.15 -16.66 40.61
C ARG A 228 -41.48 -16.08 39.33
N ALA A 229 -41.47 -16.89 38.26
CA ALA A 229 -41.35 -16.52 36.83
C ALA A 229 -40.01 -15.92 36.37
N THR A 230 -39.49 -16.11 35.15
CA THR A 230 -40.01 -16.52 33.82
C THR A 230 -38.74 -16.85 33.00
N GLY A 231 -38.56 -18.00 32.34
CA GLY A 231 -39.15 -18.36 31.06
C GLY A 231 -38.25 -17.98 29.87
N ARG A 232 -37.50 -18.95 29.27
CA ARG A 232 -37.37 -19.17 27.80
C ARG A 232 -36.31 -20.22 27.42
N THR A 233 -36.77 -21.26 26.71
CA THR A 233 -36.24 -21.90 25.45
C THR A 233 -34.73 -22.17 25.32
N ARG A 234 -34.24 -23.33 24.85
CA ARG A 234 -34.72 -24.18 23.74
C ARG A 234 -33.96 -25.52 23.75
N ALA A 235 -34.65 -26.59 23.36
CA ALA A 235 -34.16 -27.94 22.99
C ALA A 235 -32.97 -27.89 22.00
N GLY A 236 -32.03 -28.85 21.95
CA GLY A 236 -32.11 -30.25 22.33
C GLY A 236 -32.40 -31.11 21.09
N HIS A 237 -31.37 -31.49 20.34
CA HIS A 237 -31.44 -32.62 19.42
C HIS A 237 -30.11 -33.38 19.43
N ASP A 238 -30.20 -34.56 20.04
CA ASP A 238 -29.17 -35.58 20.13
C ASP A 238 -29.18 -36.52 18.92
N SER A 239 -28.13 -37.33 18.89
CA SER A 239 -27.95 -38.64 18.27
C SER A 239 -27.24 -38.64 16.91
N ALA A 240 -26.31 -39.53 16.62
CA ALA A 240 -25.52 -40.50 17.38
C ALA A 240 -24.51 -41.09 16.37
N GLY A 241 -23.37 -41.63 16.84
CA GLY A 241 -22.57 -42.55 16.03
C GLY A 241 -21.04 -42.40 16.13
N ALA A 242 -20.46 -43.01 17.16
CA ALA A 242 -19.08 -43.50 17.18
C ALA A 242 -19.08 -44.99 16.70
N PRO A 243 -17.95 -45.73 16.46
CA PRO A 243 -16.63 -45.52 17.07
C PRO A 243 -15.35 -45.90 16.27
N SER A 244 -14.22 -45.57 16.91
CA SER A 244 -12.92 -46.27 16.97
C SER A 244 -11.95 -46.32 15.79
N ALA A 245 -10.78 -45.67 15.96
CA ALA A 245 -9.45 -46.32 15.86
C ALA A 245 -8.32 -45.42 16.42
N GLY A 246 -7.73 -45.83 17.55
CA GLY A 246 -6.28 -45.95 17.83
C GLY A 246 -5.33 -44.72 17.82
N PRO A 247 -4.53 -44.50 18.89
CA PRO A 247 -3.48 -43.47 18.96
C PRO A 247 -2.10 -44.03 18.60
N THR A 248 -1.22 -43.23 17.97
CA THR A 248 0.21 -43.53 17.87
C THR A 248 1.06 -42.28 18.02
N ALA A 249 1.89 -42.28 19.06
CA ALA A 249 3.12 -41.49 19.23
C ALA A 249 4.17 -42.43 19.87
N PRO A 250 5.40 -41.98 20.15
CA PRO A 250 6.51 -41.68 19.24
C PRO A 250 7.67 -42.71 19.42
N GLY A 251 8.59 -42.80 18.46
CA GLY A 251 9.74 -43.71 18.52
C GLY A 251 11.07 -43.01 18.23
N ALA A 252 11.89 -42.88 19.27
CA ALA A 252 13.28 -42.44 19.21
C ALA A 252 14.20 -43.56 18.70
N GLY A 253 15.26 -43.19 17.97
CA GLY A 253 16.39 -44.05 17.64
C GLY A 253 17.67 -43.22 17.66
N HIS A 254 18.62 -43.61 18.50
CA HIS A 254 19.84 -42.89 18.87
C HIS A 254 21.08 -43.72 18.44
N GLY A 255 22.00 -43.06 17.73
CA GLY A 255 23.46 -43.33 17.67
C GLY A 255 24.00 -44.50 16.82
N PRO A 256 25.32 -44.55 16.51
CA PRO A 256 26.43 -43.67 16.97
C PRO A 256 27.40 -43.16 15.87
N ASP A 257 28.31 -42.24 16.27
CA ASP A 257 29.76 -42.09 15.96
C ASP A 257 30.34 -42.64 14.62
N ALA A 258 31.30 -42.05 13.89
CA ALA A 258 32.09 -40.80 13.92
C ALA A 258 32.85 -40.69 12.55
N PRO A 259 34.00 -40.00 12.37
CA PRO A 259 34.33 -39.15 11.21
C PRO A 259 35.23 -39.84 10.17
N GLU A 260 35.52 -39.23 9.01
CA GLU A 260 36.85 -39.22 8.35
C GLU A 260 36.87 -38.43 7.00
N GLU A 261 37.99 -37.71 6.81
CA GLU A 261 38.69 -37.31 5.56
C GLU A 261 37.98 -36.44 4.50
N GLY A 262 38.59 -35.46 3.84
CA GLY A 262 40.00 -35.16 3.58
C GLY A 262 40.30 -35.22 2.08
N LYS A 263 40.75 -34.10 1.47
CA LYS A 263 41.22 -33.92 0.06
C LYS A 263 40.11 -34.04 -1.01
N SER A 264 40.00 -33.17 -2.01
CA SER A 264 41.01 -32.46 -2.83
C SER A 264 40.44 -31.15 -3.39
#